data_AF-A0A4V6PN36-F1
#
_entry.id   AF-A0A4V6PN36-F1
#
_cell.length_a   1.000
_cell.length_b   1.000
_cell.length_c   1.000
_cell.angle_alpha   90.00
_cell.angle_beta   90.00
_cell.angle_gamma   90.00
#
_symmetry.space_group_name_H-M   'P 1'
#
loop_
_entity.id
_entity.type
_entity.pdbx_description
1 polymer ?
#
loop_
_entity_poly.entity_id
_entity_poly.type
_entity_poly.pdbx_seq_one_letter_code
_entity_poly.pdbx_strand_id
1 'polypeptide(L)' 'MRVCKACRRRYKRGIQLQNKLICSWCEQSLITMKTDDRAYDRWIYILRRDSAD' A
#
# COMPACT_ATOMS: atom_id res chain seq x y z
N MET A 1 -1.26 17.28 3.38
CA MET A 1 -2.20 16.12 3.43
C MET A 1 -1.79 15.17 2.30
N ARG A 2 -1.58 13.88 2.57
CA ARG A 2 -1.01 12.93 1.57
C ARG A 2 -2.11 12.04 0.99
N VAL A 3 -1.88 11.48 -0.20
CA VAL A 3 -2.81 10.55 -0.88
C VAL A 3 -2.21 9.15 -0.86
N CYS A 4 -2.98 8.17 -0.38
CA CYS A 4 -2.53 6.79 -0.27
C CYS A 4 -2.40 6.18 -1.67
N LYS A 5 -1.24 5.60 -2.00
CA LYS A 5 -1.04 4.97 -3.31
C LYS A 5 -1.94 3.75 -3.52
N ALA A 6 -2.28 3.03 -2.45
CA ALA A 6 -3.09 1.83 -2.50
C ALA A 6 -4.59 2.11 -2.67
N CYS A 7 -5.17 2.99 -1.84
CA CYS A 7 -6.62 3.26 -1.84
C CYS A 7 -7.02 4.63 -2.40
N ARG A 8 -6.06 5.47 -2.81
CA ARG A 8 -6.25 6.85 -3.31
C ARG A 8 -7.00 7.79 -2.35
N ARG A 9 -7.19 7.40 -1.09
CA ARG A 9 -7.80 8.25 -0.06
C ARG A 9 -6.80 9.25 0.50
N ARG A 10 -7.27 10.45 0.84
CA ARG A 10 -6.49 11.46 1.56
C ARG A 10 -6.33 11.04 3.02
N TYR A 11 -5.14 11.21 3.57
CA TYR A 11 -4.86 10.84 4.96
C TYR A 11 -3.90 11.84 5.62
N LYS A 12 -3.95 11.88 6.96
CA LYS A 12 -3.05 12.69 7.80
C LYS A 12 -1.88 11.88 8.37
N ARG A 13 -2.11 10.60 8.72
CA ARG A 13 -1.12 9.66 9.26
C ARG A 13 -1.03 8.40 8.42
N GLY A 14 0.19 7.96 8.17
CA GLY A 14 0.49 6.76 7.38
C GLY A 14 2.00 6.55 7.33
N ILE A 15 2.41 5.51 6.63
CA ILE A 15 3.80 5.10 6.55
C ILE A 15 4.31 5.21 5.11
N GLN A 16 5.64 5.21 4.99
CA GLN A 16 6.31 4.97 3.72
C GLN A 16 6.73 3.52 3.69
N LEU A 17 6.16 2.74 2.77
CA LEU A 17 6.56 1.35 2.54
C LEU A 17 7.39 1.32 1.26
N GLN A 18 8.67 0.97 1.39
CA GLN A 18 9.69 1.16 0.34
C GLN A 18 9.71 2.65 -0.11
N ASN A 19 9.13 2.96 -1.26
CA ASN A 19 9.04 4.31 -1.80
C ASN A 19 7.59 4.80 -1.96
N LYS A 20 6.61 4.01 -1.52
CA LYS A 20 5.18 4.33 -1.67
C LYS A 20 4.60 4.83 -0.35
N LEU A 21 3.84 5.90 -0.45
CA LEU A 21 3.10 6.49 0.65
C LEU A 21 1.73 5.79 0.80
N ILE A 22 1.51 5.14 1.94
CA ILE A 22 0.27 4.44 2.26
C ILE A 22 -0.33 4.92 3.58
N CYS A 23 -1.67 4.88 3.69
CA CYS A 23 -2.36 5.21 4.94
C CYS A 23 -2.31 4.04 5.93
N SER A 24 -2.50 4.34 7.22
CA SER A 24 -2.49 3.33 8.30
C SER A 24 -3.52 2.20 8.09
N TRP A 25 -4.67 2.48 7.47
CA TRP A 25 -5.67 1.46 7.17
C TRP A 25 -5.17 0.44 6.14
N CYS A 26 -4.47 0.92 5.10
CA CYS A 26 -3.88 0.06 4.09
C CYS A 26 -2.68 -0.73 4.64
N GLU A 27 -1.88 -0.12 5.53
CA GLU A 27 -0.83 -0.83 6.26
C GLU A 27 -1.42 -1.99 7.08
N GLN A 28 -2.41 -1.73 7.93
CA GLN A 28 -3.05 -2.79 8.73
C GLN A 28 -3.63 -3.89 7.84
N SER A 29 -4.29 -3.51 6.75
CA SER A 29 -4.84 -4.47 5.79
C SER A 29 -3.76 -5.32 5.13
N LEU A 30 -2.55 -4.79 4.91
CA LEU A 30 -1.43 -5.53 4.35
C LEU A 30 -0.85 -6.53 5.37
N ILE A 31 -0.69 -6.11 6.63
CA ILE A 31 -0.16 -6.95 7.71
C ILE A 31 -1.10 -8.12 8.01
N THR A 32 -2.42 -7.91 7.95
CA THR A 32 -3.42 -8.95 8.19
C THR A 32 -3.74 -9.81 6.98
N MET A 33 -3.19 -9.47 5.80
CA MET A 33 -3.46 -10.18 4.56
C MET A 33 -2.75 -11.54 4.55
N LYS A 34 -3.47 -12.57 4.10
CA LYS A 34 -2.88 -13.90 3.85
C LYS A 34 -2.36 -13.97 2.42
N THR A 35 -1.35 -14.81 2.18
CA THR A 35 -0.75 -15.01 0.85
C THR A 35 -1.70 -15.63 -0.18
N ASP A 36 -2.78 -16.27 0.29
CA ASP A 36 -3.81 -16.88 -0.56
C ASP A 36 -4.88 -15.87 -1.03
N ASP A 37 -4.88 -14.66 -0.47
CA ASP A 37 -5.85 -13.64 -0.84
C ASP A 37 -5.54 -13.07 -2.23
N ARG A 38 -6.54 -12.98 -3.11
CA ARG A 38 -6.41 -12.30 -4.41
C ARG A 38 -6.01 -10.82 -4.28
N ALA A 39 -6.21 -10.23 -3.09
CA ALA A 39 -5.74 -8.89 -2.78
C ALA A 39 -4.21 -8.80 -2.64
N TYR A 40 -3.53 -9.92 -2.39
CA TYR A 40 -2.07 -10.02 -2.30
C TYR A 40 -1.41 -9.66 -3.63
N ASP A 41 -1.90 -10.18 -4.76
CA ASP A 41 -1.39 -9.85 -6.10
C ASP A 41 -1.48 -8.35 -6.40
N ARG A 42 -2.58 -7.71 -5.98
CA ARG A 42 -2.76 -6.26 -6.13
C ARG A 42 -1.72 -5.50 -5.30
N TRP A 43 -1.41 -5.97 -4.09
CA TRP A 43 -0.37 -5.38 -3.25
C TRP A 43 1.03 -5.57 -3.83
N ILE A 44 1.35 -6.77 -4.32
CA ILE A 44 2.59 -7.03 -5.05
C ILE A 44 2.72 -6.08 -6.24
N TYR A 45 1.66 -5.84 -7.00
CA TYR A 45 1.66 -4.87 -8.08
C TYR A 45 1.90 -3.42 -7.61
N ILE A 46 1.23 -3.00 -6.54
CA ILE A 46 1.38 -1.65 -5.97
C ILE A 46 2.82 -1.42 -5.46
N LEU A 47 3.45 -2.45 -4.89
CA LEU A 47 4.79 -2.39 -4.32
C LEU A 47 5.90 -2.58 -5.37
N ARG A 48 5.74 -3.51 -6.33
CA ARG A 48 6.75 -3.79 -7.37
C ARG A 48 6.86 -2.71 -8.45
N ARG A 49 5.83 -1.88 -8.68
CA ARG A 49 5.85 -0.84 -9.71
C ARG A 49 6.70 0.39 -9.33
N ASP A 50 7.84 0.16 -8.67
CA ASP A 50 8.85 1.16 -8.31
C ASP A 50 10.27 0.74 -8.76
N SER A 51 10.44 -0.37 -9.48
CA SER A 51 11.73 -0.76 -10.07
C SER A 51 12.00 -0.13 -11.44
N ALA A 52 11.29 0.92 -11.83
CA ALA A 52 11.53 1.62 -13.10
C ALA A 52 11.41 3.13 -12.87
N ASP A 53 12.59 3.77 -12.78
CA ASP A 53 12.91 5.20 -12.81
C ASP A 53 12.23 6.13 -11.79
#